data_AF-A0A8T6UVA4-F1
#
_entry.id   AF-A0A8T6UVA4-F1
#
_cell.length_a   1.000
_cell.length_b   1.000
_cell.length_c   1.000
_cell.angle_alpha   90.00
_cell.angle_beta   90.00
_cell.angle_gamma   90.00
#
_symmetry.space_group_name_H-M   'P 1'
#
loop_
_entity.id
_entity.type
_entity.pdbx_description
1 polymer ?
#
loop_
_entity_poly.entity_id
_entity_poly.type
_entity_poly.pdbx_seq_one_letter_code
_entity_poly.pdbx_strand_id
1 'polypeptide(L)'
;MEGVKADLKSIAENFSLTFKEKWFSYATLPPRKLVICLFLLGCPLPEYQKLGSGRSIEQRFENLQTFVESTFFQERTRKYKHHERSGGTIVHKSCLAYRKHLPRIEDARLREEVESIFEKVAQHMSGEVIAVLCETMNEKMSKHVLKHEWGHVLLEKNDISFQKQGKSWRWDEGLVTYMTQYPSPPWGRRGDAHSQYAQKWKKLLENCETPTERLAKIKEQLRA
;
A
#
# COMPACT_ATOMS: atom_id res chain seq x y z
N MET A 1 -11.14 -9.03 11.01
CA MET A 1 -9.83 -8.29 11.03
C MET A 1 -8.98 -8.61 12.25
N GLU A 2 -9.53 -9.29 13.25
CA GLU A 2 -8.80 -9.81 14.40
C GLU A 2 -7.63 -10.70 13.99
N GLY A 3 -6.59 -10.73 14.83
CA GLY A 3 -5.38 -11.54 14.62
C GLY A 3 -4.29 -10.87 13.77
N VAL A 4 -4.61 -9.93 12.87
CA VAL A 4 -3.59 -9.34 11.96
C VAL A 4 -2.48 -8.60 12.72
N LYS A 5 -2.82 -7.90 13.81
CA LYS A 5 -1.82 -7.26 14.68
C LYS A 5 -0.92 -8.26 15.39
N ALA A 6 -1.45 -9.42 15.79
CA ALA A 6 -0.67 -10.49 16.40
C ALA A 6 0.29 -11.11 15.38
N ASP A 7 -0.18 -11.36 14.15
CA ASP A 7 0.67 -11.80 13.03
C ASP A 7 1.81 -10.81 12.79
N LEU A 8 1.53 -9.50 12.75
CA LEU A 8 2.56 -8.48 12.55
C LEU A 8 3.54 -8.37 13.71
N LYS A 9 3.08 -8.58 14.95
CA LYS A 9 3.98 -8.64 16.11
C LYS A 9 4.95 -9.81 15.97
N SER A 10 4.44 -10.99 15.59
CA SER A 10 5.28 -12.17 15.32
C SER A 10 6.26 -11.94 14.16
N ILE A 11 5.82 -11.28 13.08
CA ILE A 11 6.71 -10.86 11.99
C ILE A 11 7.79 -9.91 12.51
N ALA A 12 7.43 -8.91 13.31
CA ALA A 12 8.40 -7.98 13.86
C ALA A 12 9.47 -8.69 14.70
N GLU A 13 9.07 -9.64 15.55
CA GLU A 13 9.99 -10.48 16.34
C GLU A 13 10.93 -11.31 15.44
N ASN A 14 10.41 -11.94 14.38
CA ASN A 14 11.19 -12.76 13.44
C ASN A 14 12.21 -11.98 12.59
N PHE A 15 12.09 -10.65 12.55
CA PHE A 15 12.94 -9.74 11.80
C PHE A 15 13.61 -8.67 12.68
N SER A 16 13.57 -8.83 14.02
CA SER A 16 14.16 -7.90 14.99
C SER A 16 13.69 -6.45 14.81
N LEU A 17 12.42 -6.26 14.43
CA LEU A 17 11.79 -4.96 14.22
C LEU A 17 11.05 -4.51 15.48
N THR A 18 11.02 -3.20 15.72
CA THR A 18 10.15 -2.61 16.73
C THR A 18 8.69 -2.70 16.27
N PHE A 19 7.79 -3.08 17.18
CA PHE A 19 6.35 -3.08 16.95
C PHE A 19 5.64 -2.20 17.99
N LYS A 20 4.76 -1.31 17.55
CA LYS A 20 3.84 -0.57 18.43
C LYS A 20 2.44 -0.62 17.85
N GLU A 21 1.49 -1.14 18.63
CA GLU A 21 0.12 -1.38 18.16
C GLU A 21 -0.55 -0.11 17.62
N LYS A 22 -0.29 1.04 18.24
CA LYS A 22 -0.85 2.35 17.86
C LYS A 22 -0.43 2.85 16.47
N TRP A 23 0.50 2.19 15.79
CA TRP A 23 0.87 2.54 14.41
C TRP A 23 -0.14 2.04 13.37
N PHE A 24 -1.04 1.15 13.76
CA PHE A 24 -1.84 0.35 12.82
C PHE A 24 -3.32 0.73 12.92
N SER A 25 -3.74 1.70 12.10
CA SER A 25 -5.14 1.98 11.79
C SER A 25 -5.50 1.57 10.37
N TYR A 26 -6.79 1.34 10.13
CA TYR A 26 -7.30 1.12 8.79
C TYR A 26 -8.69 1.73 8.58
N ALA A 27 -9.02 1.97 7.32
CA ALA A 27 -10.36 2.29 6.86
C ALA A 27 -10.68 1.49 5.59
N THR A 28 -11.96 1.36 5.28
CA THR A 28 -12.42 0.78 4.01
C THR A 28 -13.04 1.87 3.14
N LEU A 29 -12.88 1.72 1.83
CA LEU A 29 -13.52 2.52 0.81
C LEU A 29 -14.26 1.63 -0.20
N PRO A 30 -15.36 2.12 -0.79
CA PRO A 30 -15.94 1.52 -1.98
C PRO A 30 -14.91 1.40 -3.12
N PRO A 31 -15.06 0.40 -4.01
CA PRO A 31 -14.14 0.17 -5.14
C PRO A 31 -13.76 1.43 -5.91
N ARG A 32 -14.75 2.25 -6.26
CA ARG A 32 -14.57 3.49 -7.02
C ARG A 32 -13.66 4.48 -6.27
N LYS A 33 -13.96 4.72 -5.00
CA LYS A 33 -13.21 5.62 -4.12
C LYS A 33 -11.79 5.14 -3.86
N LEU A 34 -11.58 3.82 -3.73
CA LEU A 34 -10.22 3.26 -3.60
C LEU A 34 -9.39 3.53 -4.86
N VAL A 35 -9.95 3.33 -6.06
CA VAL A 35 -9.22 3.57 -7.32
C VAL A 35 -8.87 5.05 -7.49
N ILE A 36 -9.79 5.96 -7.14
CA ILE A 36 -9.51 7.41 -7.07
C ILE A 36 -8.37 7.70 -6.08
N CYS A 37 -8.44 7.14 -4.87
CA CYS A 37 -7.42 7.30 -3.85
C CYS A 37 -6.03 6.85 -4.34
N LEU A 38 -5.93 5.67 -4.95
CA LEU A 38 -4.69 5.15 -5.54
C LEU A 38 -4.09 6.09 -6.60
N PHE A 39 -4.93 6.66 -7.46
CA PHE A 39 -4.49 7.61 -8.48
C PHE A 39 -3.96 8.91 -7.85
N LEU A 40 -4.72 9.50 -6.93
CA LEU A 40 -4.34 10.75 -6.25
C LEU A 40 -3.09 10.58 -5.39
N LEU A 41 -2.83 9.39 -4.84
CA LEU A 41 -1.61 9.09 -4.07
C LEU A 41 -0.41 8.74 -4.94
N GLY A 42 -0.57 8.64 -6.26
CA GLY A 42 0.54 8.48 -7.20
C GLY A 42 0.99 7.03 -7.35
N CYS A 43 0.02 6.11 -7.48
CA CYS A 43 0.29 4.68 -7.69
C CYS A 43 1.35 4.46 -8.78
N PRO A 44 2.46 3.72 -8.50
CA PRO A 44 3.58 3.60 -9.43
C PRO A 44 3.34 2.60 -10.56
N LEU A 45 2.13 2.05 -10.69
CA LEU A 45 1.78 1.13 -11.76
C LEU A 45 1.77 1.88 -13.12
N PRO A 46 2.39 1.33 -14.18
CA PRO A 46 2.54 2.02 -15.46
C PRO A 46 1.24 2.55 -16.05
N GLU A 47 0.13 1.82 -15.89
CA GLU A 47 -1.19 2.21 -16.40
C GLU A 47 -1.73 3.46 -15.69
N TYR A 48 -1.55 3.54 -14.36
CA TYR A 48 -1.88 4.75 -13.61
C TYR A 48 -0.95 5.91 -13.99
N GLN A 49 0.34 5.65 -14.22
CA GLN A 49 1.29 6.70 -14.57
C GLN A 49 1.00 7.30 -15.95
N LYS A 50 0.64 6.47 -16.93
CA LYS A 50 0.20 6.91 -18.27
C LYS A 50 -0.98 7.87 -18.21
N LEU A 51 -1.86 7.71 -17.22
CA LEU A 51 -3.05 8.54 -17.02
C LEU A 51 -2.81 9.74 -16.08
N GLY A 52 -1.57 9.94 -15.60
CA GLY A 52 -1.20 11.15 -14.85
C GLY A 52 -0.85 10.94 -13.38
N SER A 53 -0.91 9.74 -12.81
CA SER A 53 -0.54 9.53 -11.39
C SER A 53 0.95 9.77 -11.10
N GLY A 54 1.82 9.68 -12.11
CA GLY A 54 3.26 9.98 -12.00
C GLY A 54 3.59 11.48 -12.12
N ARG A 55 2.57 12.34 -12.16
CA ARG A 55 2.70 13.80 -12.28
C ARG A 55 2.67 14.47 -10.91
N SER A 56 2.82 15.80 -10.88
CA SER A 56 2.71 16.55 -9.62
C SER A 56 1.34 16.34 -8.95
N ILE A 57 1.22 16.69 -7.66
CA ILE A 57 -0.08 16.58 -6.98
C ILE A 57 -1.14 17.47 -7.63
N GLU A 58 -0.78 18.67 -8.06
CA GLU A 58 -1.66 19.59 -8.78
C GLU A 58 -2.18 18.96 -10.07
N GLN A 59 -1.26 18.44 -10.89
CA GLN A 59 -1.59 17.80 -12.17
C GLN A 59 -2.44 16.53 -11.98
N ARG A 60 -2.29 15.81 -10.86
CA ARG A 60 -3.16 14.67 -10.56
C ARG A 60 -4.61 15.10 -10.34
N PHE A 61 -4.85 16.21 -9.65
CA PHE A 61 -6.21 16.71 -9.45
C PHE A 61 -6.83 17.21 -10.75
N GLU A 62 -6.05 17.89 -11.59
CA GLU A 62 -6.49 18.35 -12.93
C GLU A 62 -6.84 17.18 -13.85
N ASN A 63 -6.04 16.11 -13.85
CA ASN A 63 -6.27 14.95 -14.70
C ASN A 63 -7.33 13.98 -14.15
N LEU A 64 -7.90 14.23 -12.97
CA LEU A 64 -8.77 13.25 -12.32
C LEU A 64 -10.04 12.97 -13.14
N GLN A 65 -10.62 13.98 -13.78
CA GLN A 65 -11.80 13.82 -14.63
C GLN A 65 -11.52 12.84 -15.78
N THR A 66 -10.46 13.09 -16.55
CA THR A 66 -10.02 12.21 -17.63
C THR A 66 -9.71 10.80 -17.13
N PHE A 67 -9.12 10.68 -15.94
CA PHE A 67 -8.84 9.39 -15.33
C PHE A 67 -10.14 8.61 -15.03
N VAL A 68 -11.13 9.22 -14.39
CA VAL A 68 -12.38 8.51 -14.01
C VAL A 68 -13.26 8.16 -15.20
N GLU A 69 -13.09 8.85 -16.33
CA GLU A 69 -13.74 8.54 -17.61
C GLU A 69 -13.04 7.43 -18.40
N SER A 70 -11.80 7.09 -18.05
CA SER A 70 -11.02 6.11 -18.80
C SER A 70 -11.58 4.68 -18.67
N THR A 71 -11.42 3.90 -19.74
CA THR A 71 -11.74 2.46 -19.75
C THR A 71 -10.95 1.70 -18.68
N PHE A 72 -9.70 2.12 -18.44
CA PHE A 72 -8.87 1.57 -17.37
C PHE A 72 -9.52 1.73 -15.99
N PHE A 73 -10.01 2.92 -15.66
CA PHE A 73 -10.69 3.18 -14.39
C PHE A 73 -11.95 2.33 -14.21
N GLN A 74 -12.78 2.26 -15.27
CA GLN A 74 -14.01 1.46 -15.27
C GLN A 74 -13.70 -0.02 -15.06
N GLU A 75 -12.72 -0.56 -15.80
CA GLU A 75 -12.27 -1.95 -15.67
C GLU A 75 -11.69 -2.21 -14.27
N ARG A 76 -10.89 -1.28 -13.74
CA ARG A 76 -10.31 -1.39 -12.39
C ARG A 76 -11.38 -1.48 -11.33
N THR A 77 -12.34 -0.57 -11.38
CA THR A 77 -13.46 -0.49 -10.44
C THR A 77 -14.32 -1.75 -10.52
N ARG A 78 -14.62 -2.24 -11.75
CA ARG A 78 -15.33 -3.50 -11.98
C ARG A 78 -14.59 -4.68 -11.34
N LYS A 79 -13.29 -4.82 -11.59
CA LYS A 79 -12.46 -5.91 -11.03
C LYS A 79 -12.49 -5.94 -9.50
N TYR A 80 -12.46 -4.79 -8.83
CA TYR A 80 -12.63 -4.72 -7.37
C TYR A 80 -14.05 -5.09 -6.91
N LYS A 81 -15.08 -4.65 -7.65
CA LYS A 81 -16.49 -4.95 -7.35
C LYS A 81 -16.79 -6.44 -7.41
N HIS A 82 -16.21 -7.17 -8.37
CA HIS A 82 -16.44 -8.61 -8.56
C HIS A 82 -15.38 -9.51 -7.91
N HIS A 83 -14.58 -8.98 -6.97
CA HIS A 83 -13.52 -9.70 -6.25
C HIS A 83 -12.45 -10.34 -7.16
N GLU A 84 -12.37 -9.93 -8.43
CA GLU A 84 -11.31 -10.32 -9.38
C GLU A 84 -9.96 -9.68 -8.99
N ARG A 85 -9.99 -8.67 -8.11
CA ARG A 85 -8.79 -8.08 -7.51
C ARG A 85 -9.00 -7.67 -6.05
N SER A 86 -7.93 -7.78 -5.29
CA SER A 86 -7.74 -7.23 -3.96
C SER A 86 -6.64 -6.18 -3.97
N GLY A 87 -6.70 -5.23 -3.04
CA GLY A 87 -5.69 -4.18 -2.94
C GLY A 87 -6.01 -3.21 -1.83
N GLY A 88 -4.96 -2.52 -1.40
CA GLY A 88 -5.03 -1.41 -0.47
C GLY A 88 -3.95 -0.40 -0.79
N THR A 89 -3.80 0.57 0.10
CA THR A 89 -2.71 1.54 0.05
C THR A 89 -2.50 2.14 1.43
N ILE A 90 -1.30 2.65 1.69
CA ILE A 90 -1.00 3.46 2.86
C ILE A 90 -1.19 4.94 2.52
N VAL A 91 -1.99 5.62 3.34
CA VAL A 91 -2.21 7.06 3.26
C VAL A 91 -1.51 7.72 4.44
N HIS A 92 -0.62 8.66 4.15
CA HIS A 92 0.02 9.48 5.16
C HIS A 92 -0.88 10.65 5.57
N LYS A 93 -0.79 11.08 6.82
CA LYS A 93 -1.50 12.25 7.34
C LYS A 93 -1.18 13.52 6.55
N SER A 94 0.06 13.65 6.06
CA SER A 94 0.48 14.74 5.18
C SER A 94 -0.34 14.81 3.88
N CYS A 95 -0.86 13.68 3.37
CA CYS A 95 -1.72 13.66 2.19
C CYS A 95 -3.08 14.34 2.43
N LEU A 96 -3.51 14.53 3.68
CA LEU A 96 -4.72 15.31 3.97
C LEU A 96 -4.58 16.77 3.55
N ALA A 97 -3.36 17.31 3.50
CA ALA A 97 -3.10 18.65 2.99
C ALA A 97 -3.40 18.78 1.49
N TYR A 98 -3.51 17.66 0.75
CA TYR A 98 -3.86 17.68 -0.67
C TYR A 98 -5.29 18.17 -0.92
N ARG A 99 -6.15 18.22 0.11
CA ARG A 99 -7.49 18.84 0.05
C ARG A 99 -7.47 20.25 -0.54
N LYS A 100 -6.38 21.01 -0.36
CA LYS A 100 -6.22 22.35 -0.96
C LYS A 100 -6.32 22.36 -2.50
N HIS A 101 -6.17 21.21 -3.15
CA HIS A 101 -6.27 21.05 -4.61
C HIS A 101 -7.68 20.67 -5.09
N LEU A 102 -8.65 20.41 -4.18
CA LEU A 102 -10.04 20.10 -4.55
C LEU A 102 -10.67 21.11 -5.54
N PRO A 103 -10.43 22.43 -5.44
CA PRO A 103 -10.98 23.39 -6.40
C PRO A 103 -10.54 23.18 -7.86
N ARG A 104 -9.49 22.38 -8.11
CA ARG A 104 -9.03 22.02 -9.47
C ARG A 104 -9.90 20.97 -10.16
N ILE A 105 -10.76 20.28 -9.42
CA ILE A 105 -11.70 19.31 -9.99
C ILE A 105 -12.95 20.08 -10.42
N GLU A 106 -13.16 20.25 -11.72
CA GLU A 106 -14.28 21.05 -12.26
C GLU A 106 -15.65 20.43 -11.92
N ASP A 107 -15.79 19.11 -12.06
CA ASP A 107 -17.02 18.38 -11.74
C ASP A 107 -17.30 18.41 -10.23
N ALA A 108 -18.42 19.05 -9.84
CA ALA A 108 -18.81 19.22 -8.45
C ALA A 108 -19.07 17.89 -7.73
N ARG A 109 -19.66 16.90 -8.41
CA ARG A 109 -19.97 15.59 -7.82
C ARG A 109 -18.68 14.80 -7.59
N LEU A 110 -17.75 14.84 -8.54
CA LEU A 110 -16.44 14.22 -8.38
C LEU A 110 -15.63 14.90 -7.27
N ARG A 111 -15.73 16.23 -7.16
CA ARG A 111 -15.09 16.99 -6.08
C ARG A 111 -15.61 16.57 -4.70
N GLU A 112 -16.92 16.50 -4.52
CA GLU A 112 -17.57 16.00 -3.29
C GLU A 112 -17.17 14.54 -3.01
N GLU A 113 -17.09 13.70 -4.06
CA GLU A 113 -16.66 12.32 -3.93
C GLU A 113 -15.22 12.24 -3.38
N VAL A 114 -14.30 13.05 -3.90
CA VAL A 114 -12.90 13.12 -3.43
C VAL A 114 -12.81 13.70 -2.01
N GLU A 115 -13.59 14.74 -1.70
CA GLU A 115 -13.65 15.30 -0.36
C GLU A 115 -14.06 14.24 0.67
N SER A 116 -15.09 13.46 0.37
CA SER A 116 -15.55 12.38 1.25
C SER A 116 -14.50 11.28 1.48
N ILE A 117 -13.59 11.05 0.52
CA ILE A 117 -12.44 10.15 0.71
C ILE A 117 -11.53 10.71 1.80
N PHE A 118 -11.17 11.99 1.69
CA PHE A 118 -10.30 12.61 2.69
C PHE A 118 -10.95 12.70 4.07
N GLU A 119 -12.26 12.92 4.15
CA GLU A 119 -13.01 12.90 5.41
C GLU A 119 -12.97 11.52 6.06
N LYS A 120 -13.28 10.48 5.29
CA LYS A 120 -13.23 9.10 5.77
C LYS A 120 -11.84 8.75 6.30
N VAL A 121 -10.79 9.08 5.55
CA VAL A 121 -9.39 8.87 5.95
C VAL A 121 -9.07 9.63 7.23
N ALA A 122 -9.42 10.92 7.31
CA ALA A 122 -9.14 11.75 8.49
C ALA A 122 -9.84 11.23 9.76
N GLN A 123 -11.10 10.80 9.63
CA GLN A 123 -11.90 10.27 10.74
C GLN A 123 -11.29 9.00 11.36
N HIS A 124 -10.66 8.15 10.55
CA HIS A 124 -10.13 6.85 10.99
C HIS A 124 -8.62 6.88 11.24
N MET A 125 -7.95 7.99 10.95
CA MET A 125 -6.51 8.15 11.09
C MET A 125 -6.13 8.16 12.59
N SER A 126 -5.45 7.12 13.06
CA SER A 126 -4.80 7.13 14.37
C SER A 126 -3.29 7.27 14.20
N GLY A 127 -2.79 8.51 14.22
CA GLY A 127 -1.36 8.82 14.06
C GLY A 127 -1.01 9.38 12.68
N GLU A 128 0.11 8.94 12.11
CA GLU A 128 0.70 9.53 10.90
C GLU A 128 0.35 8.79 9.60
N VAL A 129 -0.16 7.55 9.70
CA VAL A 129 -0.48 6.70 8.55
C VAL A 129 -1.73 5.86 8.80
N ILE A 130 -2.45 5.51 7.73
CA ILE A 130 -3.60 4.61 7.76
C ILE A 130 -3.59 3.71 6.52
N ALA A 131 -3.92 2.43 6.70
CA ALA A 131 -4.19 1.53 5.58
C ALA A 131 -5.61 1.73 5.06
N VAL A 132 -5.77 1.88 3.76
CA VAL A 132 -7.08 2.00 3.11
C VAL A 132 -7.32 0.80 2.21
N LEU A 133 -8.41 0.08 2.44
CA LEU A 133 -8.75 -1.17 1.78
C LEU A 133 -10.05 -1.06 0.99
N CYS A 134 -10.25 -1.96 0.03
CA CYS A 134 -11.53 -2.11 -0.65
C CYS A 134 -12.56 -2.80 0.26
N GLU A 135 -13.73 -2.20 0.46
CA GLU A 135 -14.77 -2.74 1.35
C GLU A 135 -15.40 -4.05 0.83
N THR A 136 -15.34 -4.31 -0.48
CA THR A 136 -15.92 -5.51 -1.09
C THR A 136 -15.09 -6.76 -0.84
N MET A 137 -13.93 -6.70 -0.20
CA MET A 137 -13.12 -7.92 0.01
C MET A 137 -13.73 -8.83 1.09
N ASN A 138 -13.76 -10.14 0.84
CA ASN A 138 -14.08 -11.10 1.90
C ASN A 138 -13.05 -11.03 3.04
N GLU A 139 -13.38 -11.59 4.21
CA GLU A 139 -12.54 -11.44 5.40
C GLU A 139 -11.11 -11.97 5.19
N LYS A 140 -10.95 -13.12 4.54
CA LYS A 140 -9.63 -13.71 4.28
C LYS A 140 -8.76 -12.80 3.42
N MET A 141 -9.33 -12.24 2.35
CA MET A 141 -8.64 -11.29 1.48
C MET A 141 -8.33 -9.98 2.21
N SER A 142 -9.29 -9.46 2.99
CA SER A 142 -9.10 -8.25 3.79
C SER A 142 -7.97 -8.40 4.81
N LYS A 143 -7.89 -9.53 5.52
CA LYS A 143 -6.78 -9.83 6.44
C LYS A 143 -5.44 -9.90 5.72
N HIS A 144 -5.40 -10.55 4.56
CA HIS A 144 -4.18 -10.67 3.76
C HIS A 144 -3.68 -9.30 3.28
N VAL A 145 -4.55 -8.50 2.65
CA VAL A 145 -4.20 -7.15 2.20
C VAL A 145 -3.82 -6.26 3.37
N LEU A 146 -4.57 -6.28 4.48
CA LEU A 146 -4.25 -5.47 5.64
C LEU A 146 -2.87 -5.80 6.20
N LYS A 147 -2.56 -7.09 6.31
CA LYS A 147 -1.25 -7.55 6.77
C LYS A 147 -0.13 -7.05 5.86
N HIS A 148 -0.36 -7.06 4.54
CA HIS A 148 0.56 -6.51 3.54
C HIS A 148 0.77 -5.00 3.75
N GLU A 149 -0.31 -4.21 3.71
CA GLU A 149 -0.21 -2.75 3.86
C GLU A 149 0.43 -2.35 5.20
N TRP A 150 0.03 -2.97 6.30
CA TRP A 150 0.66 -2.71 7.59
C TRP A 150 2.09 -3.24 7.70
N GLY A 151 2.48 -4.21 6.88
CA GLY A 151 3.88 -4.61 6.73
C GLY A 151 4.75 -3.46 6.20
N HIS A 152 4.23 -2.67 5.25
CA HIS A 152 4.90 -1.43 4.80
C HIS A 152 5.04 -0.43 5.94
N VAL A 153 3.99 -0.23 6.74
CA VAL A 153 4.05 0.65 7.93
C VAL A 153 5.10 0.17 8.92
N LEU A 154 5.17 -1.15 9.18
CA LEU A 154 6.15 -1.73 10.08
C LEU A 154 7.58 -1.46 9.60
N LEU A 155 7.86 -1.64 8.30
CA LEU A 155 9.16 -1.35 7.71
C LEU A 155 9.51 0.14 7.81
N GLU A 156 8.59 1.02 7.44
CA GLU A 156 8.83 2.47 7.48
C GLU A 156 9.12 2.97 8.89
N LYS A 157 8.40 2.48 9.91
CA LYS A 157 8.62 2.84 11.32
C LYS A 157 9.94 2.31 11.89
N ASN A 158 10.61 1.43 11.16
CA ASN A 158 11.94 0.90 11.47
C ASN A 158 13.00 1.44 10.49
N ASP A 159 12.71 2.56 9.81
CA ASP A 159 13.59 3.24 8.86
C ASP A 159 14.03 2.38 7.67
N ILE A 160 13.18 1.43 7.26
CA ILE A 160 13.38 0.58 6.10
C ILE A 160 12.44 1.05 4.99
N SER A 161 13.01 1.76 4.00
CA SER A 161 12.30 2.15 2.79
C SER A 161 13.29 2.26 1.64
N PHE A 162 13.27 1.29 0.74
CA PHE A 162 14.16 1.21 -0.41
C PHE A 162 13.84 2.33 -1.41
N GLN A 163 12.55 2.63 -1.61
CA GLN A 163 12.13 3.75 -2.44
C GLN A 163 12.69 5.11 -1.96
N LYS A 164 12.70 5.37 -0.65
CA LYS A 164 13.30 6.62 -0.09
C LYS A 164 14.81 6.70 -0.30
N GLN A 165 15.48 5.58 -0.56
CA GLN A 165 16.90 5.49 -0.92
C GLN A 165 17.12 5.47 -2.44
N GLY A 166 16.11 5.82 -3.25
CA GLY A 166 16.22 5.89 -4.71
C GLY A 166 16.13 4.54 -5.43
N LYS A 167 15.80 3.46 -4.73
CA LYS A 167 15.61 2.12 -5.34
C LYS A 167 14.19 1.94 -5.85
N SER A 168 14.00 0.90 -6.66
CA SER A 168 12.67 0.54 -7.16
C SER A 168 11.73 0.15 -6.01
N TRP A 169 10.50 0.67 -6.02
CA TRP A 169 9.39 0.31 -5.11
C TRP A 169 9.14 -1.21 -5.01
N ARG A 170 9.55 -1.97 -6.02
CA ARG A 170 9.45 -3.44 -6.04
C ARG A 170 10.28 -4.10 -4.93
N TRP A 171 11.33 -3.46 -4.44
CA TRP A 171 12.10 -3.95 -3.30
C TRP A 171 11.28 -3.94 -2.01
N ASP A 172 10.57 -2.83 -1.74
CA ASP A 172 9.67 -2.69 -0.59
C ASP A 172 8.54 -3.72 -0.67
N GLU A 173 7.86 -3.79 -1.82
CA GLU A 173 6.77 -4.75 -2.06
C GLU A 173 7.19 -6.21 -1.91
N GLY A 174 8.35 -6.56 -2.47
CA GLY A 174 8.90 -7.91 -2.33
C GLY A 174 9.28 -8.25 -0.91
N LEU A 175 9.83 -7.29 -0.15
CA LEU A 175 10.21 -7.51 1.25
C LEU A 175 8.98 -7.77 2.10
N VAL A 176 7.94 -6.94 1.97
CA VAL A 176 6.67 -7.15 2.67
C VAL A 176 6.01 -8.45 2.26
N THR A 177 5.97 -8.77 0.97
CA THR A 177 5.42 -10.04 0.47
C THR A 177 6.14 -11.23 1.10
N TYR A 178 7.48 -11.17 1.18
CA TYR A 178 8.28 -12.19 1.84
C TYR A 178 8.04 -12.22 3.36
N MET A 179 8.06 -11.10 4.07
CA MET A 179 7.88 -11.11 5.53
C MET A 179 6.49 -11.61 5.94
N THR A 180 5.45 -11.23 5.22
CA THR A 180 4.06 -11.55 5.58
C THR A 180 3.66 -13.01 5.36
N GLN A 181 4.52 -13.77 4.67
CA GLN A 181 4.32 -15.18 4.34
C GLN A 181 5.40 -16.06 5.02
N TYR A 182 6.28 -15.48 5.82
CA TYR A 182 7.35 -16.22 6.51
C TYR A 182 6.83 -17.00 7.72
N PRO A 183 7.31 -18.24 7.97
CA PRO A 183 8.32 -19.00 7.20
C PRO A 183 7.77 -19.84 6.04
N SER A 184 6.44 -19.91 5.86
CA SER A 184 5.79 -20.94 5.03
C SER A 184 5.11 -20.39 3.76
N PRO A 185 5.53 -20.83 2.55
CA PRO A 185 4.97 -20.41 1.25
C PRO A 185 3.45 -20.66 1.07
N PRO A 186 2.80 -20.12 0.02
CA PRO A 186 3.39 -19.64 -1.25
C PRO A 186 3.79 -18.17 -1.27
N TRP A 187 5.04 -17.91 -1.70
CA TRP A 187 5.67 -16.61 -1.95
C TRP A 187 5.11 -15.85 -3.17
N GLY A 188 3.78 -15.78 -3.28
CA GLY A 188 3.03 -15.17 -4.37
C GLY A 188 2.65 -16.10 -5.54
N ARG A 189 1.91 -15.57 -6.51
CA ARG A 189 1.49 -16.29 -7.74
C ARG A 189 2.61 -16.19 -8.78
N ARG A 190 2.90 -17.27 -9.51
CA ARG A 190 3.88 -17.25 -10.62
C ARG A 190 3.55 -16.10 -11.58
N GLY A 191 4.49 -15.17 -11.76
CA GLY A 191 4.45 -14.18 -12.84
C GLY A 191 4.21 -12.72 -12.45
N ASP A 192 3.83 -12.40 -11.20
CA ASP A 192 3.77 -10.99 -10.78
C ASP A 192 5.12 -10.47 -10.26
N ALA A 193 5.36 -9.16 -10.42
CA ALA A 193 6.63 -8.53 -10.07
C ALA A 193 6.94 -8.58 -8.56
N HIS A 194 5.90 -8.63 -7.72
CA HIS A 194 6.04 -8.69 -6.26
C HIS A 194 6.62 -10.04 -5.85
N SER A 195 6.10 -11.13 -6.44
CA SER A 195 6.57 -12.50 -6.23
C SER A 195 8.03 -12.66 -6.64
N GLN A 196 8.47 -12.03 -7.73
CA GLN A 196 9.88 -12.08 -8.15
C GLN A 196 10.81 -11.46 -7.12
N TYR A 197 10.46 -10.29 -6.57
CA TYR A 197 11.27 -9.63 -5.53
C TYR A 197 11.16 -10.35 -4.18
N ALA A 198 10.02 -10.96 -3.85
CA ALA A 198 9.90 -11.82 -2.67
C ALA A 198 10.85 -13.04 -2.75
N GLN A 199 10.98 -13.67 -3.92
CA GLN A 199 11.96 -14.74 -4.15
C GLN A 199 13.40 -14.24 -4.06
N LYS A 200 13.67 -13.01 -4.50
CA LYS A 200 14.98 -12.38 -4.33
C LYS A 200 15.31 -12.20 -2.83
N TRP A 201 14.36 -11.71 -2.04
CA TRP A 201 14.51 -11.59 -0.59
C TRP A 201 14.71 -12.94 0.09
N LYS A 202 13.95 -13.96 -0.32
CA LYS A 202 14.15 -15.33 0.16
C LYS A 202 15.59 -15.78 -0.02
N LYS A 203 16.17 -15.64 -1.21
CA LYS A 203 17.57 -16.00 -1.49
C LYS A 203 18.56 -15.17 -0.67
N LEU A 204 18.32 -13.86 -0.56
CA LEU A 204 19.20 -12.98 0.22
C LEU A 204 19.24 -13.32 1.71
N LEU A 205 18.16 -13.89 2.24
CA LEU A 205 17.97 -14.14 3.67
C LEU A 205 18.02 -15.64 4.02
N GLU A 206 18.29 -16.53 3.06
CA GLU A 206 18.21 -17.98 3.27
C GLU A 206 19.24 -18.51 4.28
N ASN A 207 20.39 -17.83 4.38
CA ASN A 207 21.47 -18.17 5.30
C ASN A 207 21.45 -17.32 6.58
N CYS A 208 20.40 -16.52 6.82
CA CYS A 208 20.23 -15.77 8.06
C CYS A 208 19.44 -16.63 9.06
N GLU A 209 20.12 -17.13 10.08
CA GLU A 209 19.56 -18.02 11.11
C GLU A 209 18.77 -17.24 12.15
N THR A 210 19.25 -16.05 12.51
CA THR A 210 18.65 -15.22 13.57
C THR A 210 17.84 -14.02 13.02
N PRO A 211 16.85 -13.51 13.76
CA PRO A 211 16.14 -12.28 13.42
C PRO A 211 17.07 -11.07 13.21
N THR A 212 18.13 -10.96 14.01
CA THR A 212 19.11 -9.87 13.94
C THR A 212 19.95 -9.93 12.67
N GLU A 213 20.36 -11.13 12.23
CA GLU A 213 21.05 -11.33 10.96
C GLU A 213 20.17 -10.93 9.77
N ARG A 214 18.88 -11.30 9.78
CA ARG A 214 17.93 -10.90 8.75
C ARG A 214 17.83 -9.38 8.65
N LEU A 215 17.69 -8.70 9.80
CA LEU A 215 17.65 -7.24 9.85
C LEU A 215 18.94 -6.61 9.32
N ALA A 216 20.09 -7.11 9.75
CA ALA A 216 21.39 -6.63 9.30
C ALA A 216 21.52 -6.76 7.78
N LYS A 217 21.10 -7.90 7.21
CA LYS A 217 21.14 -8.14 5.77
C LYS A 217 20.17 -7.24 5.00
N ILE A 218 18.97 -7.00 5.52
CA ILE A 218 18.02 -6.02 4.96
C ILE A 218 18.64 -4.61 4.93
N LYS A 219 19.29 -4.18 6.03
CA LYS A 219 19.94 -2.88 6.14
C LYS A 219 21.19 -2.74 5.28
N GLU A 220 21.95 -3.82 5.08
CA GLU A 220 23.05 -3.87 4.11
C GLU A 220 22.51 -3.61 2.70
N GLN A 221 21.46 -4.33 2.31
CA GLN A 221 20.79 -4.12 1.02
C GLN A 221 20.17 -2.74 0.90
N LEU A 222 19.78 -2.09 1.99
CA LEU A 222 19.26 -0.72 1.95
C LEU A 222 20.35 0.31 1.59
N ARG A 223 21.61 0.05 1.97
CA ARG A 223 22.76 0.95 1.77
C ARG A 223 23.55 0.73 0.48
N ALA A 224 23.52 -0.51 -0.05
CA ALA A 224 24.19 -0.89 -1.30
C ALA A 224 23.59 -0.20 -2.52
#